data_AF-A0A2E8CWM5-F1
#
_entry.id   AF-A0A2E8CWM5-F1
#
_cell.length_a   1.000
_cell.length_b   1.000
_cell.length_c   1.000
_cell.angle_alpha   90.00
_cell.angle_beta   90.00
_cell.angle_gamma   90.00
#
_symmetry.space_group_name_H-M   'P 1'
#
loop_
_entity.id
_entity.type
_entity.pdbx_description
1 polymer ?
#
loop_
_entity_poly.entity_id
_entity_poly.type
_entity_poly.pdbx_seq_one_letter_code
_entity_poly.pdbx_strand_id
1 'polypeptide(L)'
;MLAVVTGLIVVNIVNPGRGISKELVEDARKEGEETVSHAVGRNDPRKIEWHNVTGDRTQEASVSKNISVPDGGASTIRIVIDQVGNAETAARAQVEWSADGNRFQPAVDGEFVAGTEAGVYRAAAAIPLPEEASYARVAFTPHPATDNTRSIVEAYLVPGPPSIGEIFQNLVLMLFTGNLLGSMVEINLLPLIVFSIVFGGMLTTMGERSKTISDLVVSTNDALMSFILLLMKLAPLGIFCLVAARFSKAQMDGQFLTLLKTQAWYMTTVLTGLGCHALITLPILLWVFTRRNPIEFFNQMSQAILTAFSTASSTATLPVTMECAEKRAGISRRSTEFVLPLGATINMDGTALYEAAAAIFIAQAYAIVEPTFVLTLDKQVVIAVTATLAAIGAAGIPEAGLVTMLIVLNAVGLPLELIGLILPIDWLLDRFRTAVNAFGDSVGSAIVDRSFETVN
;
A
#
# COMPACT_ATOMS: atom_id res chain seq x y z
N MET A 1 -11.20 -9.25 2.78
CA MET A 1 -11.27 -9.37 4.26
C MET A 1 -10.96 -10.78 4.79
N LEU A 2 -11.55 -11.85 4.25
CA LEU A 2 -11.16 -13.24 4.60
C LEU A 2 -9.65 -13.48 4.44
N ALA A 3 -9.05 -13.00 3.36
CA ALA A 3 -7.60 -13.04 3.14
C ALA A 3 -6.80 -12.41 4.29
N VAL A 4 -7.23 -11.24 4.76
CA VAL A 4 -6.57 -10.51 5.86
C VAL A 4 -6.70 -11.27 7.18
N VAL A 5 -7.86 -11.87 7.47
CA VAL A 5 -8.03 -12.71 8.66
C VAL A 5 -7.11 -13.93 8.61
N THR A 6 -7.01 -14.60 7.46
CA THR A 6 -6.06 -15.70 7.24
C THR A 6 -4.63 -15.21 7.48
N GLY A 7 -4.26 -14.04 6.95
CA GLY A 7 -2.98 -13.38 7.20
C GLY A 7 -2.70 -13.15 8.68
N LEU A 8 -3.64 -12.53 9.42
CA LEU A 8 -3.51 -12.28 10.85
C LEU A 8 -3.28 -13.55 11.66
N ILE A 9 -4.01 -14.62 11.36
CA ILE A 9 -3.85 -15.92 12.03
C ILE A 9 -2.42 -16.44 11.79
N VAL A 10 -1.97 -16.45 10.54
CA VAL A 10 -0.63 -16.93 10.18
C VAL A 10 0.46 -16.07 10.82
N VAL A 11 0.31 -14.76 10.82
CA VAL A 11 1.27 -13.81 11.39
C VAL A 11 1.42 -14.00 12.91
N ASN A 12 0.32 -14.20 13.63
CA ASN A 12 0.37 -14.44 15.07
C ASN A 12 0.95 -15.84 15.42
N ILE A 13 0.87 -16.82 14.52
CA ILE A 13 1.47 -18.15 14.72
C ILE A 13 2.96 -18.16 14.37
N VAL A 14 3.33 -17.61 13.21
CA VAL A 14 4.72 -17.65 12.70
C VAL A 14 5.60 -16.65 13.43
N ASN A 15 5.03 -15.53 13.90
CA ASN A 15 5.73 -14.42 14.53
C ASN A 15 6.86 -13.87 13.65
N PRO A 16 6.55 -13.08 12.60
CA PRO A 16 7.53 -12.65 11.61
C PRO A 16 8.66 -11.80 12.19
N GLY A 17 8.43 -11.13 13.33
CA GLY A 17 9.43 -10.34 14.06
C GLY A 17 10.52 -11.15 14.78
N ARG A 18 10.40 -12.50 14.78
CA ARG A 18 11.33 -13.38 15.49
C ARG A 18 12.73 -13.32 14.86
N GLY A 19 13.73 -12.97 15.67
CA GLY A 19 15.14 -13.02 15.29
C GLY A 19 15.68 -11.76 14.62
N ILE A 20 14.92 -10.67 14.60
CA ILE A 20 15.40 -9.35 14.18
C ILE A 20 16.34 -8.76 15.24
N SER A 21 17.49 -8.25 14.84
CA SER A 21 18.41 -7.50 15.71
C SER A 21 18.05 -6.02 15.75
N LYS A 22 18.36 -5.34 16.86
CA LYS A 22 18.16 -3.88 17.00
C LYS A 22 18.91 -3.09 15.93
N GLU A 23 20.15 -3.49 15.64
CA GLU A 23 21.02 -2.89 14.62
C GLU A 23 20.36 -2.87 13.24
N LEU A 24 19.68 -3.95 12.84
CA LEU A 24 18.99 -4.03 11.55
C LEU A 24 17.82 -3.05 11.45
N VAL A 25 17.06 -2.87 12.55
CA VAL A 25 15.93 -1.95 12.59
C VAL A 25 16.43 -0.50 12.46
N GLU A 26 17.55 -0.19 13.11
CA GLU A 26 18.18 1.13 13.02
C GLU A 26 18.78 1.42 11.63
N ASP A 27 19.42 0.42 11.00
CA ASP A 27 19.97 0.54 9.64
C ASP A 27 18.86 0.71 8.59
N ALA A 28 17.80 -0.10 8.68
CA ALA A 28 16.66 0.03 7.78
C ALA A 28 15.90 1.35 7.96
N ARG A 29 15.89 1.91 9.19
CA ARG A 29 15.36 3.24 9.44
C ARG A 29 16.17 4.30 8.68
N LYS A 30 17.51 4.21 8.69
CA LYS A 30 18.38 5.13 7.93
C LYS A 30 18.19 5.00 6.42
N GLU A 31 18.07 3.79 5.90
CA GLU A 31 17.90 3.52 4.46
C GLU A 31 16.49 3.90 3.95
N GLY A 32 15.46 3.69 4.77
CA GLY A 32 14.07 4.03 4.45
C GLY A 32 13.80 5.53 4.36
N GLU A 33 14.57 6.36 5.06
CA GLU A 33 14.48 7.84 4.98
C GLU A 33 14.71 8.35 3.55
N GLU A 34 15.67 7.77 2.81
CA GLU A 34 15.93 8.12 1.42
C GLU A 34 14.74 7.73 0.53
N THR A 35 14.16 6.55 0.75
CA THR A 35 13.05 6.03 -0.08
C THR A 35 11.76 6.83 0.16
N VAL A 36 11.43 7.17 1.41
CA VAL A 36 10.29 8.03 1.75
C VAL A 36 10.47 9.42 1.14
N SER A 37 11.70 9.97 1.17
CA SER A 37 11.98 11.28 0.54
C SER A 37 11.76 11.28 -0.98
N HIS A 38 11.98 10.14 -1.64
CA HIS A 38 11.72 9.95 -3.07
C HIS A 38 10.22 9.77 -3.37
N ALA A 39 9.50 9.01 -2.56
CA ALA A 39 8.07 8.75 -2.72
C ALA A 39 7.19 9.99 -2.42
N VAL A 40 7.61 10.85 -1.49
CA VAL A 40 6.89 12.07 -1.11
C VAL A 40 7.10 13.22 -2.13
N GLY A 41 8.05 13.10 -3.05
CA GLY A 41 8.32 14.11 -4.09
C GLY A 41 9.02 15.36 -3.54
N ARG A 42 10.05 15.82 -4.26
CA ARG A 42 10.83 17.03 -3.89
C ARG A 42 10.03 18.34 -3.87
N ASN A 43 8.81 18.35 -4.40
CA ASN A 43 7.92 19.50 -4.54
C ASN A 43 6.56 19.28 -3.86
N ASP A 44 6.53 18.64 -2.69
CA ASP A 44 5.31 18.63 -1.89
C ASP A 44 5.11 20.03 -1.25
N PRO A 45 4.01 20.76 -1.53
CA PRO A 45 3.70 22.02 -0.84
C PRO A 45 3.52 21.86 0.69
N ARG A 46 3.45 20.62 1.20
CA ARG A 46 3.43 20.25 2.62
C ARG A 46 4.82 20.13 3.25
N LYS A 47 5.89 20.26 2.44
CA LYS A 47 7.28 20.25 2.89
C LYS A 47 7.71 21.66 3.27
N ILE A 48 7.88 21.93 4.57
CA ILE A 48 8.38 23.22 5.07
C ILE A 48 9.76 22.99 5.68
N GLU A 49 10.79 23.35 4.93
CA GLU A 49 12.18 23.26 5.38
C GLU A 49 12.54 24.50 6.21
N TRP A 50 12.94 24.27 7.46
CA TRP A 50 13.46 25.31 8.35
C TRP A 50 14.98 25.38 8.17
N HIS A 51 15.43 26.23 7.26
CA HIS A 51 16.86 26.49 7.10
C HIS A 51 17.35 27.54 8.11
N ASN A 52 18.42 27.21 8.83
CA ASN A 52 19.20 28.11 9.69
C ASN A 52 18.44 28.81 10.81
N VAL A 53 18.17 28.07 11.90
CA VAL A 53 18.09 28.71 13.22
C VAL A 53 19.51 28.83 13.76
N THR A 54 20.22 29.88 13.40
CA THR A 54 21.41 30.31 14.15
C THR A 54 20.96 31.11 15.36
N GLY A 55 21.09 30.54 16.55
CA GLY A 55 21.06 31.31 17.79
C GLY A 55 22.32 32.17 17.88
N ASP A 56 22.17 33.49 17.79
CA ASP A 56 23.11 34.40 18.45
C ASP A 56 22.74 34.45 19.94
N ARG A 57 23.70 34.72 20.83
CA ARG A 57 23.58 34.72 22.32
C ARG A 57 22.52 35.71 22.87
N THR A 58 21.72 36.31 22.00
CA THR A 58 20.76 37.39 22.25
C THR A 58 19.30 36.99 22.00
N GLN A 59 18.99 35.80 21.47
CA GLN A 59 17.61 35.35 21.26
C GLN A 59 17.21 34.20 22.19
N GLU A 60 16.39 34.53 23.20
CA GLU A 60 15.62 33.58 23.99
C GLU A 60 14.54 32.95 23.10
N ALA A 61 14.75 31.69 22.68
CA ALA A 61 13.84 30.89 21.86
C ALA A 61 13.52 31.46 20.45
N SER A 62 13.75 30.65 19.42
CA SER A 62 13.28 30.97 18.06
C SER A 62 11.96 30.26 17.81
N VAL A 63 10.93 31.02 17.45
CA VAL A 63 9.62 30.48 17.05
C VAL A 63 9.54 30.42 15.54
N SER A 64 9.11 29.27 15.02
CA SER A 64 8.88 29.06 13.61
C SER A 64 7.72 29.95 13.10
N LYS A 65 7.75 30.38 11.83
CA LYS A 65 6.54 30.85 11.11
C LYS A 65 5.39 29.84 11.24
N ASN A 66 4.18 30.38 11.31
CA ASN A 66 2.94 29.61 11.36
C ASN A 66 2.70 28.88 10.03
N ILE A 67 2.27 27.63 10.12
CA ILE A 67 1.86 26.78 8.99
C ILE A 67 0.36 26.61 9.09
N SER A 68 -0.36 26.79 7.98
CA SER A 68 -1.79 26.45 7.91
C SER A 68 -1.94 24.92 7.87
N VAL A 69 -2.72 24.39 8.79
CA VAL A 69 -3.11 22.98 8.82
C VAL A 69 -4.30 22.82 7.86
N PRO A 70 -4.27 21.87 6.91
CA PRO A 70 -5.41 21.63 6.01
C PRO A 70 -6.68 21.27 6.78
N ASP A 71 -7.82 21.82 6.37
CA ASP A 71 -9.12 21.51 6.96
C ASP A 71 -9.47 20.02 6.79
N GLY A 72 -9.87 19.36 7.87
CA GLY A 72 -10.61 18.09 7.82
C GLY A 72 -9.84 16.78 8.03
N GLY A 73 -8.54 16.80 8.36
CA GLY A 73 -7.79 15.58 8.65
C GLY A 73 -6.94 15.71 9.92
N ALA A 74 -6.90 14.65 10.74
CA ALA A 74 -5.89 14.50 11.79
C ALA A 74 -4.54 14.77 11.14
N SER A 75 -3.82 15.80 11.56
CA SER A 75 -2.55 16.20 10.95
C SER A 75 -1.44 15.94 11.94
N THR A 76 -0.36 15.30 11.48
CA THR A 76 0.74 14.92 12.36
C THR A 76 1.95 15.77 12.00
N ILE A 77 2.47 16.54 12.95
CA ILE A 77 3.75 17.21 12.75
C ILE A 77 4.83 16.19 13.03
N ARG A 78 5.61 15.92 12.00
CA ARG A 78 6.82 15.13 12.10
C ARG A 78 8.01 16.05 12.29
N ILE A 79 8.64 16.01 13.45
CA ILE A 79 9.91 16.72 13.68
C ILE A 79 11.06 15.78 13.38
N VAL A 80 12.03 16.22 12.57
CA VAL A 80 13.33 15.59 12.37
C VAL A 80 14.39 16.59 12.81
N ILE A 81 15.03 16.34 13.95
CA ILE A 81 16.21 17.13 14.33
C ILE A 81 17.42 16.49 13.65
N ASP A 82 17.97 17.16 12.64
CA ASP A 82 19.15 16.69 11.92
C ASP A 82 20.41 17.34 12.50
N GLN A 83 21.26 16.52 13.11
CA GLN A 83 22.52 16.96 13.71
C GLN A 83 23.73 16.59 12.85
N VAL A 84 23.65 16.78 11.52
CA VAL A 84 24.78 16.42 10.65
C VAL A 84 25.93 17.41 10.82
N GLY A 85 27.03 16.89 11.36
CA GLY A 85 28.38 17.30 11.02
C GLY A 85 29.13 18.20 12.00
N ASN A 86 28.49 18.83 12.99
CA ASN A 86 29.18 19.67 14.00
C ASN A 86 28.37 19.97 15.29
N ALA A 87 27.27 19.25 15.56
CA ALA A 87 26.45 19.52 16.75
C ALA A 87 26.81 18.57 17.90
N GLU A 88 27.13 19.14 19.07
CA GLU A 88 27.46 18.40 20.31
C GLU A 88 26.42 18.63 21.43
N THR A 89 25.31 19.33 21.13
CA THR A 89 24.36 19.84 22.14
C THR A 89 22.93 19.36 21.93
N ALA A 90 22.26 19.04 23.03
CA ALA A 90 20.85 18.73 23.07
C ALA A 90 19.99 19.93 22.59
N ALA A 91 18.97 19.65 21.79
CA ALA A 91 18.04 20.63 21.24
C ALA A 91 16.62 20.31 21.74
N ARG A 92 15.89 21.31 22.23
CA ARG A 92 14.48 21.16 22.61
C ARG A 92 13.58 21.77 21.55
N ALA A 93 12.67 20.99 21.00
CA ALA A 93 11.62 21.46 20.09
C ALA A 93 10.24 21.19 20.71
N GLN A 94 9.35 22.17 20.67
CA GLN A 94 7.99 22.07 21.16
C GLN A 94 7.01 22.39 20.02
N VAL A 95 6.13 21.45 19.68
CA VAL A 95 5.03 21.71 18.74
C VAL A 95 3.95 22.49 19.45
N GLU A 96 3.53 23.58 18.83
CA GLU A 96 2.39 24.38 19.26
C GLU A 96 1.35 24.48 18.14
N TRP A 97 0.09 24.55 18.51
CA TRP A 97 -1.03 24.61 17.59
C TRP A 97 -2.00 25.73 17.97
N SER A 98 -2.80 26.19 17.01
CA SER A 98 -3.77 27.26 17.21
C SER A 98 -4.99 27.06 16.30
N ALA A 99 -6.19 27.31 16.85
CA ALA A 99 -7.43 27.31 16.08
C ALA A 99 -7.66 28.65 15.33
N ASP A 100 -7.09 29.75 15.81
CA ASP A 100 -7.35 31.11 15.30
C ASP A 100 -6.11 31.80 14.72
N GLY A 101 -4.93 31.17 14.84
CA GLY A 101 -3.65 31.71 14.39
C GLY A 101 -3.06 32.77 15.32
N ASN A 102 -3.74 33.10 16.43
CA ASN A 102 -3.33 34.14 17.38
C ASN A 102 -2.88 33.55 18.73
N ARG A 103 -3.54 32.51 19.22
CA ARG A 103 -3.22 31.85 20.49
C ARG A 103 -2.71 30.44 20.24
N PHE A 104 -1.41 30.26 20.46
CA PHE A 104 -0.75 28.96 20.32
C PHE A 104 -0.68 28.26 21.67
N GLN A 105 -1.00 26.97 21.67
CA GLN A 105 -0.94 26.10 22.83
C GLN A 105 -0.05 24.89 22.51
N PRO A 106 0.68 24.34 23.49
CA PRO A 106 1.50 23.16 23.25
C PRO A 106 0.64 21.95 22.88
N ALA A 107 1.11 21.17 21.90
CA ALA A 107 0.52 19.87 21.58
C ALA A 107 0.81 18.85 22.71
N VAL A 108 -0.09 17.89 22.92
CA VAL A 108 0.08 16.81 23.90
C VAL A 108 1.29 15.97 23.49
N ASP A 109 2.21 15.70 24.44
CA ASP A 109 3.50 15.05 24.21
C ASP A 109 4.36 15.72 23.11
N GLY A 110 4.10 17.00 22.84
CA GLY A 110 4.73 17.75 21.75
C GLY A 110 6.13 18.28 22.04
N GLU A 111 6.72 17.89 23.17
CA GLU A 111 8.07 18.30 23.58
C GLU A 111 9.09 17.23 23.21
N PHE A 112 10.13 17.65 22.52
CA PHE A 112 11.14 16.76 21.98
C PHE A 112 12.54 17.22 22.36
N VAL A 113 13.37 16.30 22.86
CA VAL A 113 14.75 16.58 23.27
C VAL A 113 15.69 15.63 22.51
N ALA A 114 16.56 16.18 21.66
CA ALA A 114 17.63 15.39 21.05
C ALA A 114 18.71 15.04 22.09
N GLY A 115 19.15 13.77 22.13
CA GLY A 115 20.19 13.27 23.05
C GLY A 115 21.60 13.80 22.77
N THR A 116 22.59 13.39 23.58
CA THR A 116 23.96 13.97 23.64
C THR A 116 25.11 13.09 23.14
N GLU A 117 24.90 11.82 22.80
CA GLU A 117 25.90 10.84 22.30
C GLU A 117 26.24 10.95 20.80
N ALA A 118 27.21 11.78 20.38
CA ALA A 118 27.66 11.92 18.98
C ALA A 118 27.52 10.65 18.09
N GLY A 119 26.65 10.70 17.06
CA GLY A 119 26.45 9.61 16.09
C GLY A 119 25.05 8.99 16.02
N VAL A 120 24.12 9.35 16.91
CA VAL A 120 22.74 8.81 16.95
C VAL A 120 21.69 9.93 16.82
N TYR A 121 21.60 10.65 15.70
CA TYR A 121 20.75 11.87 15.68
C TYR A 121 19.91 12.09 14.44
N ARG A 122 18.86 11.26 14.33
CA ARG A 122 17.54 11.71 13.85
C ARG A 122 16.52 11.11 14.79
N ALA A 123 16.01 11.92 15.69
CA ALA A 123 14.94 11.50 16.54
C ALA A 123 13.67 12.06 15.86
N ALA A 124 12.80 11.14 15.40
CA ALA A 124 11.59 11.46 14.65
C ALA A 124 10.38 11.21 15.53
N ALA A 125 9.71 12.26 15.96
CA ALA A 125 8.44 12.17 16.68
C ALA A 125 7.31 12.59 15.76
N ALA A 126 6.25 11.77 15.74
CA ALA A 126 4.99 12.05 15.08
C ALA A 126 4.04 12.64 16.14
N ILE A 127 3.88 13.96 16.15
CA ILE A 127 3.05 14.67 17.14
C ILE A 127 1.68 14.92 16.52
N PRO A 128 0.61 14.24 16.99
CA PRO A 128 -0.73 14.46 16.49
C PRO A 128 -1.20 15.86 16.87
N LEU A 129 -1.73 16.60 15.91
CA LEU A 129 -2.45 17.84 16.15
C LEU A 129 -3.92 17.54 16.45
N PRO A 130 -4.55 18.29 17.35
CA PRO A 130 -5.98 18.18 17.57
C PRO A 130 -6.75 18.61 16.31
N GLU A 131 -7.95 18.07 16.09
CA GLU A 131 -8.80 18.35 14.93
C GLU A 131 -9.14 19.85 14.79
N GLU A 132 -9.11 20.59 15.89
CA GLU A 132 -9.36 22.03 15.95
C GLU A 132 -8.17 22.89 15.51
N ALA A 133 -7.01 22.29 15.24
CA ALA A 133 -5.81 23.01 14.84
C ALA A 133 -5.93 23.50 13.38
N SER A 134 -6.06 24.80 13.19
CA SER A 134 -5.98 25.46 11.87
C SER A 134 -4.57 25.96 11.56
N TYR A 135 -3.74 26.13 12.59
CA TYR A 135 -2.34 26.53 12.46
C TYR A 135 -1.45 25.74 13.40
N ALA A 136 -0.20 25.54 12.99
CA ALA A 136 0.82 24.96 13.84
C ALA A 136 2.20 25.59 13.63
N ARG A 137 3.05 25.51 14.66
CA ARG A 137 4.41 26.05 14.67
C ARG A 137 5.29 25.24 15.62
N VAL A 138 6.60 25.44 15.52
CA VAL A 138 7.59 24.80 16.40
C VAL A 138 8.34 25.88 17.18
N ALA A 139 8.29 25.79 18.51
CA ALA A 139 9.10 26.60 19.41
C ALA A 139 10.40 25.85 19.73
N PHE A 140 11.54 26.47 19.44
CA PHE A 140 12.85 25.87 19.68
C PHE A 140 13.56 26.54 20.86
N THR A 141 14.10 25.74 21.78
CA THR A 141 14.93 26.20 22.89
C THR A 141 16.29 25.49 22.87
N PRO A 142 17.42 26.23 22.73
CA PRO A 142 18.75 25.63 22.80
C PRO A 142 19.10 25.23 24.25
N HIS A 143 19.75 24.06 24.45
CA HIS A 143 20.25 23.67 25.77
C HIS A 143 21.54 24.47 26.12
N PRO A 144 21.71 24.95 27.36
CA PRO A 144 22.93 25.66 27.74
C PRO A 144 24.12 24.69 27.91
N ALA A 145 25.02 24.57 26.93
CA ALA A 145 26.43 24.19 27.14
C ALA A 145 27.34 24.39 25.90
N THR A 146 28.48 25.03 26.16
CA THR A 146 29.75 25.25 25.41
C THR A 146 29.78 25.60 23.91
N ASP A 147 30.61 26.62 23.62
CA ASP A 147 30.75 27.42 22.40
C ASP A 147 30.56 26.74 21.03
N ASN A 148 29.98 27.53 20.11
CA ASN A 148 30.03 27.40 18.65
C ASN A 148 29.34 26.19 17.99
N THR A 149 28.29 25.66 18.62
CA THR A 149 27.47 24.58 18.06
C THR A 149 26.24 25.12 17.33
N ARG A 150 25.89 24.50 16.19
CA ARG A 150 24.68 24.79 15.40
C ARG A 150 23.81 23.54 15.33
N SER A 151 22.53 23.67 15.63
CA SER A 151 21.53 22.61 15.45
C SER A 151 20.55 23.02 14.35
N ILE A 152 20.19 22.09 13.48
CA ILE A 152 19.13 22.28 12.49
C ILE A 152 17.94 21.44 12.94
N VAL A 153 16.78 22.07 13.07
CA VAL A 153 15.52 21.39 13.36
C VAL A 153 14.69 21.46 12.11
N GLU A 154 14.43 20.32 11.49
CA GLU A 154 13.48 20.20 10.40
C GLU A 154 12.15 19.72 10.95
N ALA A 155 11.05 20.28 10.45
CA ALA A 155 9.71 19.89 10.89
C ALA A 155 8.79 19.89 9.68
N TYR A 156 8.12 18.77 9.46
CA TYR A 156 7.25 18.52 8.32
C TYR A 156 5.82 18.34 8.82
N LEU A 157 4.88 19.04 8.20
CA LEU A 157 3.46 18.75 8.40
C LEU A 157 3.11 17.58 7.49
N VAL A 158 2.89 16.41 8.08
CA VAL A 158 2.41 15.24 7.35
C VAL A 158 0.91 15.17 7.59
N PRO A 159 0.07 15.00 6.55
CA PRO A 159 -1.31 14.61 6.77
C PRO A 159 -1.28 13.36 7.66
N GLY A 160 -1.97 13.40 8.79
CA GLY A 160 -2.10 12.23 9.63
C GLY A 160 -2.87 11.15 8.90
N PRO A 161 -3.07 10.01 9.55
CA PRO A 161 -3.65 8.86 8.88
C PRO A 161 -5.05 9.24 8.38
N PRO A 162 -5.36 9.03 7.09
CA PRO A 162 -6.67 9.37 6.56
C PRO A 162 -7.71 8.61 7.37
N SER A 163 -8.72 9.33 7.85
CA SER A 163 -9.83 8.74 8.57
C SER A 163 -10.52 7.69 7.68
N ILE A 164 -11.16 6.70 8.30
CA ILE A 164 -11.96 5.70 7.55
C ILE A 164 -12.98 6.40 6.65
N GLY A 165 -13.54 7.53 7.09
CA GLY A 165 -14.44 8.37 6.32
C GLY A 165 -13.79 8.95 5.06
N GLU A 166 -12.60 9.52 5.18
CA GLU A 166 -11.84 10.05 4.03
C GLU A 166 -11.41 8.95 3.05
N ILE A 167 -10.96 7.79 3.55
CA ILE A 167 -10.62 6.65 2.69
C ILE A 167 -11.85 6.21 1.90
N PHE A 168 -13.01 6.12 2.56
CA PHE A 168 -14.26 5.77 1.90
C PHE A 168 -14.71 6.85 0.89
N GLN A 169 -14.59 8.13 1.23
CA GLN A 169 -14.90 9.22 0.30
C GLN A 169 -13.99 9.16 -0.92
N ASN A 170 -12.68 8.99 -0.74
CA ASN A 170 -11.73 8.86 -1.84
C ASN A 170 -12.04 7.63 -2.72
N LEU A 171 -12.39 6.50 -2.10
CA LEU A 171 -12.86 5.30 -2.82
C LEU A 171 -14.08 5.60 -3.70
N VAL A 172 -15.06 6.33 -3.18
CA VAL A 172 -16.25 6.72 -3.94
C VAL A 172 -15.88 7.70 -5.06
N LEU A 173 -15.00 8.66 -4.80
CA LEU A 173 -14.55 9.64 -5.80
C LEU A 173 -13.80 8.96 -6.95
N MET A 174 -13.02 7.91 -6.68
CA MET A 174 -12.32 7.13 -7.71
C MET A 174 -13.26 6.35 -8.65
N LEU A 175 -14.53 6.15 -8.29
CA LEU A 175 -15.53 5.54 -9.19
C LEU A 175 -15.93 6.47 -10.33
N PHE A 176 -15.71 7.78 -10.19
CA PHE A 176 -16.14 8.78 -11.15
C PHE A 176 -14.95 9.52 -11.75
N THR A 177 -15.10 9.96 -13.00
CA THR A 177 -14.08 10.75 -13.69
C THR A 177 -14.72 11.98 -14.32
N GLY A 178 -14.02 13.11 -14.25
CA GLY A 178 -14.39 14.31 -15.00
C GLY A 178 -14.07 14.20 -16.50
N ASN A 179 -13.23 13.23 -16.90
CA ASN A 179 -12.83 13.04 -18.29
C ASN A 179 -12.61 11.55 -18.61
N LEU A 180 -13.58 10.94 -19.29
CA LEU A 180 -13.54 9.53 -19.68
C LEU A 180 -12.38 9.21 -20.64
N LEU A 181 -12.10 10.10 -21.59
CA LEU A 181 -10.99 9.90 -22.54
C LEU A 181 -9.63 9.96 -21.84
N GLY A 182 -9.49 10.87 -20.87
CA GLY A 182 -8.33 10.92 -19.98
C GLY A 182 -8.13 9.59 -19.25
N SER A 183 -9.20 9.05 -18.67
CA SER A 183 -9.17 7.74 -18.00
C SER A 183 -8.77 6.59 -18.92
N MET A 184 -9.11 6.62 -20.21
CA MET A 184 -8.65 5.62 -21.18
C MET A 184 -7.15 5.72 -21.46
N VAL A 185 -6.62 6.94 -21.57
CA VAL A 185 -5.19 7.18 -21.80
C VAL A 185 -4.36 6.79 -20.59
N GLU A 186 -4.86 7.11 -19.39
CA GLU A 186 -4.19 6.83 -18.11
C GLU A 186 -4.46 5.42 -17.58
N ILE A 187 -5.29 4.62 -18.28
CA ILE A 187 -5.67 3.25 -17.89
C ILE A 187 -6.32 3.23 -16.49
N ASN A 188 -7.12 4.25 -16.17
CA ASN A 188 -7.92 4.25 -14.96
C ASN A 188 -9.18 3.39 -15.17
N LEU A 189 -9.07 2.12 -14.83
CA LEU A 189 -10.08 1.10 -15.14
C LEU A 189 -11.40 1.28 -14.37
N LEU A 190 -11.37 1.78 -13.13
CA LEU A 190 -12.55 1.79 -12.27
C LEU A 190 -13.67 2.72 -12.79
N PRO A 191 -13.40 4.00 -13.15
CA PRO A 191 -14.37 4.84 -13.84
C PRO A 191 -14.82 4.27 -15.19
N LEU A 192 -13.93 3.62 -15.94
CA LEU A 192 -14.26 3.01 -17.23
C LEU A 192 -15.25 1.85 -17.05
N ILE A 193 -15.11 1.05 -15.99
CA ILE A 193 -16.03 -0.04 -15.67
C ILE A 193 -17.39 0.53 -15.26
N VAL A 194 -17.43 1.52 -14.36
CA VAL A 194 -18.69 2.16 -13.94
C VAL A 194 -19.42 2.76 -15.14
N PHE A 195 -18.71 3.50 -15.99
CA PHE A 195 -19.25 4.03 -17.23
C PHE A 195 -19.78 2.91 -18.14
N SER A 196 -19.03 1.83 -18.34
CA SER A 196 -19.41 0.72 -19.22
C SER A 196 -20.66 -0.01 -18.72
N ILE A 197 -20.83 -0.18 -17.41
CA ILE A 197 -22.03 -0.76 -16.79
C ILE A 197 -23.24 0.14 -17.03
N VAL A 198 -23.12 1.45 -16.76
CA VAL A 198 -24.21 2.41 -16.97
C VAL A 198 -24.56 2.51 -18.44
N PHE A 199 -23.56 2.61 -19.32
CA PHE A 199 -23.73 2.67 -20.76
C PHE A 199 -24.38 1.40 -21.31
N GLY A 200 -23.87 0.23 -20.97
CA GLY A 200 -24.46 -1.06 -21.34
C GLY A 200 -25.90 -1.20 -20.82
N GLY A 201 -26.16 -0.80 -19.57
CA GLY A 201 -27.49 -0.75 -18.99
C GLY A 201 -28.44 0.15 -19.78
N MET A 202 -28.01 1.35 -20.14
CA MET A 202 -28.81 2.25 -21.00
C MET A 202 -29.10 1.63 -22.36
N LEU A 203 -28.14 0.98 -23.02
CA LEU A 203 -28.37 0.31 -24.30
C LEU A 203 -29.49 -0.75 -24.21
N THR A 204 -29.63 -1.46 -23.09
CA THR A 204 -30.73 -2.44 -22.91
C THR A 204 -32.12 -1.79 -22.90
N THR A 205 -32.24 -0.54 -22.40
CA THR A 205 -33.52 0.18 -22.35
C THR A 205 -33.97 0.72 -23.71
N MET A 206 -33.05 0.83 -24.68
CA MET A 206 -33.32 1.41 -26.00
C MET A 206 -33.83 0.38 -27.03
N GLY A 207 -33.88 -0.91 -26.66
CA GLY A 207 -34.39 -1.99 -27.51
C GLY A 207 -33.63 -2.12 -28.84
N GLU A 208 -34.34 -2.23 -29.95
CA GLU A 208 -33.71 -2.43 -31.27
C GLU A 208 -32.83 -1.26 -31.73
N ARG A 209 -33.05 -0.04 -31.21
CA ARG A 209 -32.27 1.15 -31.62
C ARG A 209 -30.80 1.05 -31.25
N SER A 210 -30.47 0.31 -30.18
CA SER A 210 -29.09 0.12 -29.72
C SER A 210 -28.44 -1.13 -30.32
N LYS A 211 -29.16 -1.91 -31.14
CA LYS A 211 -28.68 -3.21 -31.64
C LYS A 211 -27.38 -3.08 -32.43
N THR A 212 -27.28 -2.12 -33.36
CA THR A 212 -26.05 -1.89 -34.13
C THR A 212 -24.85 -1.56 -33.26
N ILE A 213 -25.03 -0.75 -32.21
CA ILE A 213 -23.96 -0.39 -31.28
C ILE A 213 -23.56 -1.61 -30.44
N SER A 214 -24.55 -2.35 -29.95
CA SER A 214 -24.32 -3.55 -29.13
C SER A 214 -23.58 -4.64 -29.92
N ASP A 215 -24.03 -4.90 -31.16
CA ASP A 215 -23.40 -5.88 -32.05
C ASP A 215 -21.96 -5.48 -32.41
N LEU A 216 -21.70 -4.18 -32.61
CA LEU A 216 -20.34 -3.67 -32.84
C LEU A 216 -19.44 -3.91 -31.63
N VAL A 217 -19.91 -3.61 -30.42
CA VAL A 217 -19.16 -3.80 -29.17
C VAL A 217 -18.83 -5.29 -28.97
N VAL A 218 -19.83 -6.16 -29.13
CA VAL A 218 -19.65 -7.62 -29.01
C VAL A 218 -18.66 -8.15 -30.05
N SER A 219 -18.81 -7.75 -31.32
CA SER A 219 -17.91 -8.17 -32.39
C SER A 219 -16.47 -7.68 -32.20
N THR A 220 -16.31 -6.47 -31.66
CA THR A 220 -14.99 -5.92 -31.32
C THR A 220 -14.35 -6.72 -30.20
N ASN A 221 -15.12 -7.06 -29.16
CA ASN A 221 -14.66 -7.88 -28.07
C ASN A 221 -14.30 -9.31 -28.54
N ASP A 222 -15.07 -9.92 -29.45
CA ASP A 222 -14.72 -11.19 -30.10
C ASP A 222 -13.38 -11.13 -30.85
N ALA A 223 -13.15 -10.05 -31.58
CA ALA A 223 -11.89 -9.84 -32.30
C ALA A 223 -10.71 -9.67 -31.33
N LEU A 224 -10.89 -8.90 -30.25
CA LEU A 224 -9.88 -8.73 -29.21
C LEU A 224 -9.57 -10.05 -28.51
N MET A 225 -10.59 -10.82 -28.12
CA MET A 225 -10.41 -12.14 -27.53
C MET A 225 -9.65 -13.07 -28.48
N SER A 226 -9.98 -13.08 -29.77
CA SER A 226 -9.26 -13.86 -30.78
C SER A 226 -7.79 -13.47 -30.91
N PHE A 227 -7.49 -12.17 -30.85
CA PHE A 227 -6.12 -11.65 -30.83
C PHE A 227 -5.35 -12.07 -29.57
N ILE A 228 -6.01 -12.08 -28.41
CA ILE A 228 -5.42 -12.57 -27.15
C ILE A 228 -5.01 -14.04 -27.26
N LEU A 229 -5.84 -14.91 -27.87
CA LEU A 229 -5.49 -16.32 -28.11
C LEU A 229 -4.22 -16.48 -28.93
N LEU A 230 -3.98 -15.57 -29.88
CA LEU A 230 -2.77 -15.58 -30.69
C LEU A 230 -1.55 -15.22 -29.84
N LEU A 231 -1.66 -14.18 -29.00
CA LEU A 231 -0.58 -13.80 -28.08
C LEU A 231 -0.28 -14.89 -27.07
N MET A 232 -1.28 -15.68 -26.64
CA MET A 232 -1.06 -16.79 -25.70
C MET A 232 -0.16 -17.89 -26.24
N LYS A 233 -0.03 -18.02 -27.57
CA LYS A 233 0.95 -18.93 -28.18
C LYS A 233 2.39 -18.45 -27.95
N LEU A 234 2.61 -17.14 -27.77
CA LEU A 234 3.91 -16.52 -27.50
C LEU A 234 4.20 -16.34 -26.00
N ALA A 235 3.15 -16.36 -25.16
CA ALA A 235 3.26 -16.14 -23.72
C ALA A 235 4.31 -17.01 -23.00
N PRO A 236 4.50 -18.31 -23.30
CA PRO A 236 5.51 -19.13 -22.62
C PRO A 236 6.93 -18.59 -22.77
N LEU A 237 7.29 -18.07 -23.95
CA LEU A 237 8.60 -17.47 -24.20
C LEU A 237 8.76 -16.14 -23.44
N GLY A 238 7.72 -15.30 -23.46
CA GLY A 238 7.72 -14.03 -22.72
C GLY A 238 7.86 -14.24 -21.21
N ILE A 239 7.12 -15.22 -20.66
CA ILE A 239 7.19 -15.63 -19.26
C ILE A 239 8.61 -16.09 -18.90
N PHE A 240 9.21 -16.97 -19.72
CA PHE A 240 10.59 -17.43 -19.49
C PHE A 240 11.58 -16.27 -19.43
N CYS A 241 11.52 -15.35 -20.40
CA CYS A 241 12.40 -14.18 -20.44
C CYS A 241 12.19 -13.25 -19.23
N LEU A 242 10.94 -12.98 -18.83
CA LEU A 242 10.61 -12.16 -17.67
C LEU A 242 11.16 -12.75 -16.37
N VAL A 243 10.99 -14.06 -16.18
CA VAL A 243 11.52 -14.77 -15.01
C VAL A 243 13.05 -14.74 -15.02
N ALA A 244 13.68 -15.12 -16.13
CA ALA A 244 15.14 -15.17 -16.26
C ALA A 244 15.82 -13.81 -16.02
N ALA A 245 15.28 -12.72 -16.60
CA ALA A 245 15.82 -11.37 -16.44
C ALA A 245 15.82 -10.92 -14.97
N ARG A 246 14.80 -11.29 -14.20
CA ARG A 246 14.68 -10.91 -12.78
C ARG A 246 15.63 -11.69 -11.89
N PHE A 247 15.74 -13.00 -12.10
CA PHE A 247 16.75 -13.80 -11.38
C PHE A 247 18.17 -13.32 -11.65
N SER A 248 18.47 -12.92 -12.90
CA SER A 248 19.77 -12.32 -13.24
C SER A 248 20.03 -11.03 -12.46
N LYS A 249 19.03 -10.12 -12.36
CA LYS A 249 19.19 -8.87 -11.61
C LYS A 249 19.41 -9.13 -10.12
N ALA A 250 18.62 -10.02 -9.52
CA ALA A 250 18.73 -10.38 -8.10
C ALA A 250 20.09 -11.03 -7.75
N GLN A 251 20.70 -11.77 -8.67
CA GLN A 251 22.02 -12.38 -8.48
C GLN A 251 23.17 -11.36 -8.57
N MET A 252 23.03 -10.32 -9.40
CA MET A 252 24.08 -9.31 -9.62
C MET A 252 24.33 -8.43 -8.39
N ASP A 253 23.33 -8.27 -7.51
CA ASP A 253 23.44 -7.44 -6.32
C ASP A 253 24.20 -8.13 -5.16
N GLY A 254 24.57 -9.41 -5.30
CA GLY A 254 25.50 -10.12 -4.38
C GLY A 254 25.03 -10.31 -2.93
N GLN A 255 23.90 -9.72 -2.54
CA GLN A 255 23.38 -9.68 -1.16
C GLN A 255 22.17 -10.59 -0.93
N PHE A 256 21.71 -11.31 -1.97
CA PHE A 256 20.50 -12.13 -1.94
C PHE A 256 20.48 -13.17 -0.80
N LEU A 257 21.60 -13.85 -0.52
CA LEU A 257 21.70 -14.87 0.53
C LEU A 257 21.67 -14.28 1.95
N THR A 258 22.24 -13.10 2.15
CA THR A 258 22.27 -12.41 3.44
C THR A 258 20.91 -11.79 3.77
N LEU A 259 20.28 -11.15 2.77
CA LEU A 259 18.92 -10.59 2.86
C LEU A 259 17.87 -11.68 3.11
N LEU A 260 17.95 -12.82 2.41
CA LEU A 260 17.03 -13.94 2.63
C LEU A 260 17.11 -14.50 4.05
N LYS A 261 18.28 -14.51 4.68
CA LYS A 261 18.45 -15.07 6.03
C LYS A 261 17.85 -14.17 7.10
N THR A 262 18.04 -12.87 6.97
CA THR A 262 17.51 -11.87 7.91
C THR A 262 16.01 -11.67 7.74
N GLN A 263 15.50 -11.74 6.51
CA GLN A 263 14.09 -11.54 6.16
C GLN A 263 13.29 -12.85 6.03
N ALA A 264 13.90 -14.00 6.34
CA ALA A 264 13.34 -15.34 6.15
C ALA A 264 11.98 -15.51 6.84
N TRP A 265 11.86 -15.05 8.09
CA TRP A 265 10.65 -15.20 8.89
C TRP A 265 9.49 -14.38 8.34
N TYR A 266 9.76 -13.14 7.91
CA TYR A 266 8.78 -12.30 7.24
C TYR A 266 8.32 -12.93 5.92
N MET A 267 9.27 -13.32 5.05
CA MET A 267 8.96 -13.97 3.77
C MET A 267 8.14 -15.24 3.99
N THR A 268 8.52 -16.08 4.95
CA THR A 268 7.80 -17.32 5.28
C THR A 268 6.38 -17.02 5.75
N THR A 269 6.19 -15.99 6.55
CA THR A 269 4.88 -15.58 7.05
C THR A 269 3.96 -15.15 5.90
N VAL A 270 4.43 -14.27 5.02
CA VAL A 270 3.65 -13.81 3.87
C VAL A 270 3.33 -14.95 2.92
N LEU A 271 4.32 -15.77 2.55
CA LEU A 271 4.11 -16.91 1.65
C LEU A 271 3.18 -17.96 2.23
N THR A 272 3.26 -18.22 3.55
CA THR A 272 2.34 -19.12 4.23
C THR A 272 0.93 -18.55 4.24
N GLY A 273 0.77 -17.25 4.52
CA GLY A 273 -0.53 -16.58 4.49
C GLY A 273 -1.18 -16.62 3.12
N LEU A 274 -0.43 -16.22 2.08
CA LEU A 274 -0.87 -16.28 0.68
C LEU A 274 -1.17 -17.72 0.25
N GLY A 275 -0.32 -18.67 0.63
CA GLY A 275 -0.51 -20.10 0.35
C GLY A 275 -1.76 -20.66 1.02
N CYS A 276 -2.00 -20.36 2.30
CA CYS A 276 -3.22 -20.74 3.02
C CYS A 276 -4.46 -20.10 2.38
N HIS A 277 -4.39 -18.84 1.95
CA HIS A 277 -5.50 -18.20 1.25
C HIS A 277 -5.79 -18.90 -0.08
N ALA A 278 -4.75 -19.13 -0.89
CA ALA A 278 -4.87 -19.71 -2.23
C ALA A 278 -5.21 -21.21 -2.25
N LEU A 279 -4.75 -21.99 -1.27
CA LEU A 279 -4.88 -23.45 -1.25
C LEU A 279 -5.94 -23.97 -0.28
N ILE A 280 -6.40 -23.14 0.66
CA ILE A 280 -7.41 -23.52 1.64
C ILE A 280 -8.64 -22.62 1.50
N THR A 281 -8.47 -21.31 1.67
CA THR A 281 -9.62 -20.38 1.75
C THR A 281 -10.38 -20.31 0.42
N LEU A 282 -9.69 -20.00 -0.68
CA LEU A 282 -10.30 -19.90 -2.01
C LEU A 282 -10.88 -21.24 -2.51
N PRO A 283 -10.19 -22.40 -2.37
CA PRO A 283 -10.74 -23.71 -2.69
C PRO A 283 -12.00 -24.08 -1.89
N ILE A 284 -12.04 -23.78 -0.59
CA ILE A 284 -13.23 -24.02 0.24
C ILE A 284 -14.39 -23.17 -0.26
N LEU A 285 -14.17 -21.87 -0.51
CA LEU A 285 -15.22 -20.99 -1.04
C LEU A 285 -15.73 -21.50 -2.38
N LEU A 286 -14.84 -21.85 -3.31
CA LEU A 286 -15.22 -22.41 -4.60
C LEU A 286 -16.10 -23.67 -4.42
N TRP A 287 -15.66 -24.62 -3.60
CA TRP A 287 -16.39 -25.88 -3.40
C TRP A 287 -17.75 -25.66 -2.72
N VAL A 288 -17.81 -24.81 -1.68
CA VAL A 288 -19.06 -24.54 -0.95
C VAL A 288 -20.12 -23.92 -1.86
N PHE A 289 -19.74 -22.94 -2.69
CA PHE A 289 -20.70 -22.19 -3.48
C PHE A 289 -20.98 -22.79 -4.87
N THR A 290 -19.98 -23.42 -5.50
CA THR A 290 -20.13 -23.94 -6.88
C THR A 290 -20.17 -25.46 -6.96
N ARG A 291 -19.74 -26.17 -5.90
CA ARG A 291 -19.49 -27.62 -5.88
C ARG A 291 -18.54 -28.12 -6.97
N ARG A 292 -17.76 -27.24 -7.59
CA ARG A 292 -16.69 -27.61 -8.52
C ARG A 292 -15.49 -28.19 -7.77
N ASN A 293 -14.73 -29.06 -8.42
CA ASN A 293 -13.49 -29.60 -7.86
C ASN A 293 -12.40 -28.52 -7.84
N PRO A 294 -11.89 -28.10 -6.68
CA PRO A 294 -10.92 -27.02 -6.60
C PRO A 294 -9.56 -27.34 -7.20
N ILE A 295 -9.14 -28.61 -7.17
CA ILE A 295 -7.85 -29.03 -7.74
C ILE A 295 -7.92 -28.94 -9.27
N GLU A 296 -9.04 -29.39 -9.84
CA GLU A 296 -9.27 -29.29 -11.27
C GLU A 296 -9.35 -27.83 -11.73
N PHE A 297 -10.07 -27.00 -10.97
CA PHE A 297 -10.16 -25.57 -11.25
C PHE A 297 -8.79 -24.87 -11.18
N PHE A 298 -7.97 -25.18 -10.19
CA PHE A 298 -6.61 -24.68 -10.10
C PHE A 298 -5.78 -25.05 -11.34
N ASN A 299 -5.89 -26.30 -11.81
CA ASN A 299 -5.21 -26.76 -13.02
C ASN A 299 -5.70 -26.03 -14.28
N GLN A 300 -7.01 -25.80 -14.41
CA GLN A 300 -7.60 -25.06 -15.52
C GLN A 300 -7.11 -23.60 -15.56
N MET A 301 -6.90 -22.98 -14.39
CA MET A 301 -6.42 -21.61 -14.23
C MET A 301 -4.89 -21.47 -14.18
N SER A 302 -4.13 -22.57 -14.17
CA SER A 302 -2.68 -22.58 -13.97
C SER A 302 -1.89 -21.63 -14.88
N GLN A 303 -2.31 -21.46 -16.14
CA GLN A 303 -1.67 -20.52 -17.07
C GLN A 303 -1.90 -19.06 -16.69
N ALA A 304 -3.10 -18.70 -16.24
CA ALA A 304 -3.39 -17.36 -15.73
C ALA A 304 -2.58 -17.08 -14.46
N ILE A 305 -2.54 -18.04 -13.52
CA ILE A 305 -1.77 -17.95 -12.28
C ILE A 305 -0.27 -17.76 -12.58
N LEU A 306 0.29 -18.55 -13.50
CA LEU A 306 1.70 -18.44 -13.89
C LEU A 306 1.97 -17.11 -14.59
N THR A 307 1.07 -16.65 -15.46
CA THR A 307 1.22 -15.35 -16.13
C THR A 307 1.19 -14.21 -15.12
N ALA A 308 0.29 -14.26 -14.13
CA ALA A 308 0.19 -13.27 -13.06
C ALA A 308 1.47 -13.25 -12.21
N PHE A 309 1.96 -14.42 -11.85
CA PHE A 309 3.24 -14.57 -11.16
C PHE A 309 4.41 -14.00 -11.97
N SER A 310 4.44 -14.21 -13.29
CA SER A 310 5.55 -13.80 -14.16
C SER A 310 5.50 -12.33 -14.56
N THR A 311 4.31 -11.75 -14.70
CA THR A 311 4.15 -10.33 -15.05
C THR A 311 4.15 -9.43 -13.82
N ALA A 312 3.76 -9.95 -12.66
CA ALA A 312 3.49 -9.16 -11.45
C ALA A 312 2.45 -8.05 -11.69
N SER A 313 1.47 -8.30 -12.57
CA SER A 313 0.41 -7.35 -12.88
C SER A 313 -0.93 -8.06 -13.15
N SER A 314 -1.95 -7.74 -12.34
CA SER A 314 -3.33 -8.23 -12.53
C SER A 314 -3.90 -7.75 -13.85
N THR A 315 -3.73 -6.47 -14.18
CA THR A 315 -4.21 -5.88 -15.44
C THR A 315 -3.56 -6.49 -16.67
N ALA A 316 -2.23 -6.71 -16.65
CA ALA A 316 -1.55 -7.35 -17.76
C ALA A 316 -1.96 -8.82 -17.95
N THR A 317 -2.44 -9.46 -16.88
CA THR A 317 -2.87 -10.86 -16.88
C THR A 317 -4.37 -11.04 -17.15
N LEU A 318 -5.17 -9.97 -17.06
CA LEU A 318 -6.61 -10.01 -17.24
C LEU A 318 -7.04 -10.74 -18.53
N PRO A 319 -6.45 -10.46 -19.72
CA PRO A 319 -6.77 -11.19 -20.94
C PRO A 319 -6.60 -12.72 -20.83
N VAL A 320 -5.50 -13.16 -20.22
CA VAL A 320 -5.18 -14.59 -20.03
C VAL A 320 -6.12 -15.24 -19.04
N THR A 321 -6.48 -14.49 -18.01
CA THR A 321 -7.42 -14.92 -16.96
C THR A 321 -8.80 -15.13 -17.55
N MET A 322 -9.29 -14.19 -18.38
CA MET A 322 -10.57 -14.31 -19.08
C MET A 322 -10.60 -15.53 -20.00
N GLU A 323 -9.53 -15.74 -20.79
CA GLU A 323 -9.45 -16.90 -21.67
C GLU A 323 -9.47 -18.23 -20.90
N CYS A 324 -8.67 -18.36 -19.84
CA CYS A 324 -8.61 -19.58 -19.04
C CYS A 324 -9.96 -19.86 -18.37
N ALA A 325 -10.59 -18.82 -17.82
CA ALA A 325 -11.91 -18.88 -17.21
C ALA A 325 -12.98 -19.41 -18.18
N GLU A 326 -13.05 -18.85 -19.38
CA GLU A 326 -14.07 -19.25 -20.37
C GLU A 326 -13.76 -20.60 -21.01
N LYS A 327 -12.53 -20.77 -21.53
CA LYS A 327 -12.21 -21.91 -22.41
C LYS A 327 -11.81 -23.17 -21.66
N ARG A 328 -11.25 -23.04 -20.46
CA ARG A 328 -10.73 -24.17 -19.69
C ARG A 328 -11.58 -24.46 -18.48
N ALA A 329 -11.99 -23.40 -17.77
CA ALA A 329 -12.81 -23.54 -16.58
C ALA A 329 -14.32 -23.51 -16.86
N GLY A 330 -14.75 -23.26 -18.09
CA GLY A 330 -16.15 -23.28 -18.48
C GLY A 330 -17.01 -22.31 -17.66
N ILE A 331 -16.45 -21.14 -17.35
CA ILE A 331 -17.19 -20.02 -16.75
C ILE A 331 -17.89 -19.27 -17.89
N SER A 332 -19.14 -18.87 -17.70
CA SER A 332 -19.84 -18.12 -18.76
C SER A 332 -19.15 -16.80 -19.08
N ARG A 333 -19.17 -16.44 -20.36
CA ARG A 333 -18.66 -15.17 -20.88
C ARG A 333 -19.24 -13.96 -20.15
N ARG A 334 -20.53 -14.02 -19.80
CA ARG A 334 -21.21 -12.98 -19.02
C ARG A 334 -20.55 -12.75 -17.66
N SER A 335 -20.18 -13.82 -16.95
CA SER A 335 -19.51 -13.70 -15.65
C SER A 335 -18.07 -13.24 -15.83
N THR A 336 -17.34 -13.83 -16.78
CA THR A 336 -15.95 -13.50 -17.08
C THR A 336 -15.75 -12.02 -17.41
N GLU A 337 -16.54 -11.47 -18.33
CA GLU A 337 -16.43 -10.08 -18.79
C GLU A 337 -16.85 -9.04 -17.76
N PHE A 338 -17.66 -9.43 -16.78
CA PHE A 338 -18.11 -8.54 -15.72
C PHE A 338 -17.20 -8.62 -14.48
N VAL A 339 -16.98 -9.83 -13.98
CA VAL A 339 -16.35 -10.07 -12.69
C VAL A 339 -14.83 -9.94 -12.76
N LEU A 340 -14.18 -10.43 -13.81
CA LEU A 340 -12.71 -10.43 -13.86
C LEU A 340 -12.12 -9.02 -14.06
N PRO A 341 -12.64 -8.15 -14.95
CA PRO A 341 -12.14 -6.78 -15.05
C PRO A 341 -12.35 -5.98 -13.76
N LEU A 342 -13.49 -6.18 -13.10
CA LEU A 342 -13.77 -5.59 -11.79
C LEU A 342 -12.81 -6.12 -10.72
N GLY A 343 -12.63 -7.44 -10.66
CA GLY A 343 -11.75 -8.13 -9.72
C GLY A 343 -10.30 -7.68 -9.84
N ALA A 344 -9.76 -7.57 -11.05
CA ALA A 344 -8.39 -7.12 -11.31
C ALA A 344 -8.06 -5.72 -10.75
N THR A 345 -9.08 -4.93 -10.41
CA THR A 345 -8.94 -3.59 -9.82
C THR A 345 -9.30 -3.53 -8.35
N ILE A 346 -10.38 -4.20 -7.93
CA ILE A 346 -10.94 -4.07 -6.57
C ILE A 346 -10.51 -5.24 -5.67
N ASN A 347 -10.40 -6.45 -6.23
CA ASN A 347 -10.11 -7.66 -5.48
C ASN A 347 -8.60 -7.85 -5.33
N MET A 348 -8.03 -7.11 -4.39
CA MET A 348 -6.61 -7.15 -4.05
C MET A 348 -6.35 -7.91 -2.74
N ASP A 349 -6.91 -9.11 -2.61
CA ASP A 349 -6.81 -9.96 -1.40
C ASP A 349 -5.36 -10.22 -0.94
N GLY A 350 -4.48 -10.56 -1.88
CA GLY A 350 -3.06 -10.79 -1.63
C GLY A 350 -2.31 -9.52 -1.24
N THR A 351 -2.74 -8.35 -1.74
CA THR A 351 -2.19 -7.04 -1.34
C THR A 351 -2.59 -6.70 0.08
N ALA A 352 -3.88 -6.82 0.41
CA ALA A 352 -4.38 -6.58 1.76
C ALA A 352 -3.73 -7.52 2.79
N LEU A 353 -3.58 -8.81 2.45
CA LEU A 353 -2.91 -9.79 3.31
C LEU A 353 -1.45 -9.43 3.54
N TYR A 354 -0.73 -9.09 2.47
CA TYR A 354 0.65 -8.65 2.54
C TYR A 354 0.81 -7.41 3.42
N GLU A 355 0.00 -6.37 3.21
CA GLU A 355 0.09 -5.11 3.95
C GLU A 355 -0.18 -5.33 5.43
N ALA A 356 -1.18 -6.16 5.77
CA ALA A 356 -1.45 -6.50 7.15
C ALA A 356 -0.27 -7.26 7.80
N ALA A 357 0.31 -8.23 7.09
CA ALA A 357 1.45 -8.98 7.57
C ALA A 357 2.72 -8.12 7.70
N ALA A 358 2.96 -7.21 6.75
CA ALA A 358 4.06 -6.27 6.72
C ALA A 358 3.96 -5.26 7.86
N ALA A 359 2.78 -4.67 8.09
CA ALA A 359 2.55 -3.75 9.19
C ALA A 359 2.78 -4.41 10.55
N ILE A 360 2.32 -5.64 10.75
CA ILE A 360 2.56 -6.37 12.01
C ILE A 360 4.04 -6.74 12.18
N PHE A 361 4.70 -7.16 11.10
CA PHE A 361 6.14 -7.42 11.12
C PHE A 361 6.93 -6.16 11.53
N ILE A 362 6.62 -5.01 10.90
CA ILE A 362 7.23 -3.72 11.23
C ILE A 362 6.90 -3.32 12.66
N ALA A 363 5.66 -3.51 13.12
CA ALA A 363 5.26 -3.24 14.49
C ALA A 363 6.05 -4.06 15.51
N GLN A 364 6.28 -5.34 15.23
CA GLN A 364 7.08 -6.22 16.07
C GLN A 364 8.55 -5.81 16.07
N ALA A 365 9.11 -5.43 14.91
CA ALA A 365 10.47 -4.93 14.81
C ALA A 365 10.65 -3.61 15.58
N TYR A 366 9.69 -2.69 15.45
CA TYR A 366 9.70 -1.39 16.13
C TYR A 366 9.60 -1.53 17.64
N ALA A 367 8.77 -2.45 18.15
CA ALA A 367 8.64 -2.74 19.58
C ALA A 367 9.96 -3.19 20.25
N ILE A 368 10.96 -3.66 19.48
CA ILE A 368 12.29 -4.02 20.00
C ILE A 368 13.12 -2.76 20.33
N VAL A 369 12.93 -1.69 19.56
CA VAL A 369 13.68 -0.42 19.66
C VAL A 369 12.91 0.62 20.47
N GLU A 370 11.57 0.59 20.45
CA GLU A 370 10.69 1.51 21.17
C GLU A 370 9.93 0.77 22.30
N PRO A 371 10.37 0.85 23.56
CA PRO A 371 9.76 0.10 24.68
C PRO A 371 8.33 0.53 25.02
N THR A 372 7.93 1.74 24.60
CA THR A 372 6.58 2.28 24.83
C THR A 372 5.56 1.73 23.82
N PHE A 373 6.03 1.19 22.69
CA PHE A 373 5.15 0.69 21.65
C PHE A 373 4.73 -0.76 21.93
N VAL A 374 3.45 -0.94 22.25
CA VAL A 374 2.83 -2.26 22.39
C VAL A 374 1.93 -2.54 21.19
N LEU A 375 2.11 -3.71 20.57
CA LEU A 375 1.20 -4.23 19.55
C LEU A 375 0.03 -4.94 20.23
N THR A 376 -1.02 -4.19 20.48
CA THR A 376 -2.28 -4.65 21.09
C THR A 376 -3.28 -5.14 20.02
N LEU A 377 -4.33 -5.87 20.43
CA LEU A 377 -5.29 -6.48 19.51
C LEU A 377 -6.11 -5.43 18.73
N ASP A 378 -6.43 -4.30 19.35
CA ASP A 378 -7.05 -3.13 18.73
C ASP A 378 -6.21 -2.60 17.55
N LYS A 379 -4.89 -2.45 17.71
CA LYS A 379 -3.98 -2.06 16.61
C LYS A 379 -3.99 -3.08 15.47
N GLN A 380 -4.04 -4.38 15.78
CA GLN A 380 -4.14 -5.42 14.75
C GLN A 380 -5.46 -5.33 13.97
N VAL A 381 -6.57 -5.01 14.64
CA VAL A 381 -7.86 -4.78 13.98
C VAL A 381 -7.81 -3.55 13.08
N VAL A 382 -7.21 -2.45 13.56
CA VAL A 382 -7.00 -1.24 12.75
C VAL A 382 -6.19 -1.58 11.50
N ILE A 383 -5.04 -2.26 11.63
CA ILE A 383 -4.22 -2.73 10.50
C ILE A 383 -5.05 -3.54 9.51
N ALA A 384 -5.88 -4.46 9.99
CA ALA A 384 -6.66 -5.34 9.13
C ALA A 384 -7.70 -4.59 8.30
N VAL A 385 -8.39 -3.64 8.91
CA VAL A 385 -9.39 -2.80 8.26
C VAL A 385 -8.71 -1.85 7.27
N THR A 386 -7.65 -1.17 7.69
CA THR A 386 -6.95 -0.18 6.86
C THR A 386 -6.26 -0.84 5.67
N ALA A 387 -5.61 -2.00 5.85
CA ALA A 387 -5.03 -2.76 4.74
C ALA A 387 -6.10 -3.25 3.74
N THR A 388 -7.27 -3.66 4.24
CA THR A 388 -8.38 -4.05 3.34
C THR A 388 -8.86 -2.85 2.52
N LEU A 389 -9.04 -1.70 3.15
CA LEU A 389 -9.53 -0.49 2.49
C LEU A 389 -8.48 0.12 1.54
N ALA A 390 -7.21 0.14 1.94
CA ALA A 390 -6.10 0.64 1.15
C ALA A 390 -5.88 -0.22 -0.10
N ALA A 391 -5.96 -1.55 0.01
CA ALA A 391 -5.84 -2.45 -1.12
C ALA A 391 -6.97 -2.27 -2.15
N ILE A 392 -8.20 -1.95 -1.72
CA ILE A 392 -9.31 -1.59 -2.63
C ILE A 392 -9.03 -0.21 -3.27
N GLY A 393 -8.51 0.74 -2.48
CA GLY A 393 -8.21 2.10 -2.91
C GLY A 393 -6.97 2.26 -3.79
N ALA A 394 -6.19 1.19 -3.96
CA ALA A 394 -5.00 1.14 -4.79
C ALA A 394 -5.29 1.26 -6.30
N ALA A 395 -6.55 1.05 -6.71
CA ALA A 395 -6.97 1.05 -8.10
C ALA A 395 -6.69 2.39 -8.78
N GLY A 396 -5.66 2.43 -9.64
CA GLY A 396 -5.31 3.62 -10.44
C GLY A 396 -4.10 4.42 -9.93
N ILE A 397 -3.41 3.98 -8.88
CA ILE A 397 -2.19 4.63 -8.37
C ILE A 397 -0.95 3.92 -8.95
N PRO A 398 -0.04 4.61 -9.68
CA PRO A 398 1.25 4.04 -10.06
C PRO A 398 2.06 3.64 -8.82
N GLU A 399 2.70 2.46 -8.81
CA GLU A 399 3.45 1.95 -7.65
C GLU A 399 2.61 1.83 -6.36
N ALA A 400 1.31 1.52 -6.50
CA ALA A 400 0.33 1.55 -5.40
C ALA A 400 0.76 0.84 -4.12
N GLY A 401 1.45 -0.32 -4.21
CA GLY A 401 1.80 -1.14 -3.05
C GLY A 401 2.67 -0.44 -2.00
N LEU A 402 3.51 0.53 -2.39
CA LEU A 402 4.28 1.32 -1.42
C LEU A 402 3.41 2.41 -0.80
N VAL A 403 2.62 3.11 -1.61
CA VAL A 403 1.74 4.19 -1.17
C VAL A 403 0.68 3.66 -0.20
N THR A 404 0.07 2.53 -0.51
CA THR A 404 -0.94 1.89 0.35
C THR A 404 -0.34 1.37 1.65
N MET A 405 0.91 0.87 1.61
CA MET A 405 1.62 0.48 2.83
C MET A 405 1.85 1.68 3.76
N LEU A 406 2.18 2.85 3.24
CA LEU A 406 2.32 4.07 4.05
C LEU A 406 1.01 4.43 4.77
N ILE A 407 -0.14 4.25 4.12
CA ILE A 407 -1.45 4.49 4.73
C ILE A 407 -1.64 3.56 5.94
N VAL A 408 -1.32 2.28 5.80
CA VAL A 408 -1.50 1.28 6.86
C VAL A 408 -0.54 1.52 8.03
N LEU A 409 0.72 1.86 7.77
CA LEU A 409 1.71 2.17 8.83
C LEU A 409 1.31 3.42 9.61
N ASN A 410 0.89 4.48 8.91
CA ASN A 410 0.45 5.73 9.53
C ASN A 410 -0.78 5.48 10.43
N ALA A 411 -1.72 4.63 10.00
CA ALA A 411 -2.94 4.35 10.77
C ALA A 411 -2.70 3.74 12.17
N VAL A 412 -1.54 3.16 12.41
CA VAL A 412 -1.13 2.64 13.73
C VAL A 412 0.05 3.39 14.35
N GLY A 413 0.43 4.53 13.77
CA GLY A 413 1.49 5.41 14.28
C GLY A 413 2.90 4.81 14.13
N LEU A 414 3.12 3.93 13.16
CA LEU A 414 4.45 3.37 12.91
C LEU A 414 5.30 4.33 12.06
N PRO A 415 6.62 4.44 12.33
CA PRO A 415 7.53 5.22 11.49
C PRO A 415 7.55 4.69 10.05
N LEU A 416 7.37 5.59 9.09
CA LEU A 416 7.27 5.24 7.67
C LEU A 416 8.57 4.71 7.07
N GLU A 417 9.72 5.06 7.66
CA GLU A 417 11.06 4.64 7.24
C GLU A 417 11.22 3.13 7.35
N LEU A 418 10.50 2.51 8.28
CA LEU A 418 10.59 1.07 8.48
C LEU A 418 10.04 0.26 7.29
N ILE A 419 9.43 0.92 6.29
CA ILE A 419 9.17 0.32 4.98
C ILE A 419 10.45 -0.21 4.33
N GLY A 420 11.62 0.38 4.64
CA GLY A 420 12.93 -0.11 4.21
C GLY A 420 13.17 -1.57 4.57
N LEU A 421 12.58 -2.08 5.66
CA LEU A 421 12.73 -3.47 6.09
C LEU A 421 12.11 -4.48 5.11
N ILE A 422 11.12 -4.08 4.31
CA ILE A 422 10.36 -5.00 3.43
C ILE A 422 10.70 -4.85 1.95
N LEU A 423 11.26 -3.70 1.53
CA LEU A 423 11.61 -3.40 0.14
C LEU A 423 12.49 -4.45 -0.55
N PRO A 424 13.55 -5.00 0.09
CA PRO A 424 14.50 -5.86 -0.63
C PRO A 424 13.89 -7.14 -1.21
N ILE A 425 12.79 -7.62 -0.63
CA ILE A 425 12.12 -8.85 -1.06
C ILE A 425 10.74 -8.61 -1.69
N ASP A 426 10.27 -7.36 -1.75
CA ASP A 426 8.94 -7.03 -2.25
C ASP A 426 8.75 -7.48 -3.70
N TRP A 427 9.79 -7.34 -4.54
CA TRP A 427 9.76 -7.77 -5.94
C TRP A 427 9.37 -9.25 -6.13
N LEU A 428 9.66 -10.10 -5.15
CA LEU A 428 9.33 -11.53 -5.15
C LEU A 428 7.94 -11.76 -4.56
N LEU A 429 7.67 -11.16 -3.39
CA LEU A 429 6.37 -11.30 -2.71
C LEU A 429 5.23 -10.78 -3.59
N ASP A 430 5.46 -9.70 -4.34
CA ASP A 430 4.51 -9.09 -5.26
C ASP A 430 3.94 -10.06 -6.30
N ARG A 431 4.78 -10.99 -6.77
CA ARG A 431 4.39 -12.00 -7.74
C ARG A 431 3.42 -13.00 -7.15
N PHE A 432 3.64 -13.40 -5.91
CA PHE A 432 2.72 -14.26 -5.18
C PHE A 432 1.41 -13.52 -4.90
N ARG A 433 1.46 -12.24 -4.49
CA ARG A 433 0.25 -11.41 -4.31
C ARG A 433 -0.59 -11.38 -5.57
N THR A 434 0.04 -11.05 -6.70
CA THR A 434 -0.61 -10.94 -8.00
C THR A 434 -1.23 -12.27 -8.43
N ALA A 435 -0.50 -13.39 -8.26
CA ALA A 435 -0.99 -14.72 -8.59
C ALA A 435 -2.22 -15.11 -7.75
N VAL A 436 -2.21 -14.79 -6.44
CA VAL A 436 -3.35 -15.04 -5.55
C VAL A 436 -4.54 -14.16 -5.90
N ASN A 437 -4.33 -12.89 -6.25
CA ASN A 437 -5.39 -11.98 -6.69
C ASN A 437 -6.08 -12.52 -7.95
N ALA A 438 -5.31 -12.85 -8.99
CA ALA A 438 -5.85 -13.38 -10.24
C ALA A 438 -6.60 -14.72 -10.04
N PHE A 439 -6.12 -15.58 -9.14
CA PHE A 439 -6.83 -16.80 -8.78
C PHE A 439 -8.12 -16.50 -8.02
N GLY A 440 -8.09 -15.56 -7.08
CA GLY A 440 -9.26 -15.08 -6.35
C GLY A 440 -10.33 -14.51 -7.27
N ASP A 441 -9.95 -13.70 -8.27
CA ASP A 441 -10.85 -13.17 -9.29
C ASP A 441 -11.56 -14.30 -10.05
N SER A 442 -10.80 -15.32 -10.41
CA SER A 442 -11.29 -16.49 -11.14
C SER A 442 -12.30 -17.29 -10.31
N VAL A 443 -12.01 -17.49 -9.01
CA VAL A 443 -12.93 -18.12 -8.06
C VAL A 443 -14.20 -17.29 -7.88
N GLY A 444 -14.07 -15.98 -7.70
CA GLY A 444 -15.20 -15.05 -7.61
C GLY A 444 -16.08 -15.10 -8.86
N SER A 445 -15.48 -15.11 -10.04
CA SER A 445 -16.18 -15.25 -11.31
C SER A 445 -16.97 -16.56 -11.41
N ALA A 446 -16.41 -17.69 -10.96
CA ALA A 446 -17.11 -18.96 -10.94
C ALA A 446 -18.31 -18.99 -9.96
N ILE A 447 -18.18 -18.32 -8.82
CA ILE A 447 -19.26 -18.22 -7.80
C ILE A 447 -20.42 -17.37 -8.33
N VAL A 448 -20.10 -16.22 -8.93
CA VAL A 448 -21.10 -15.34 -9.54
C VAL A 448 -21.79 -16.02 -10.72
N ASP A 449 -21.04 -16.76 -11.53
CA ASP A 449 -21.59 -17.51 -12.67
C ASP A 449 -22.67 -18.52 -12.23
N ARG A 450 -22.40 -19.26 -11.16
CA ARG A 450 -23.37 -20.19 -10.57
C ARG A 450 -24.64 -19.49 -10.09
N SER A 451 -24.51 -18.27 -9.61
CA SER A 451 -25.65 -17.44 -9.18
C SER A 451 -26.47 -16.97 -10.38
N PHE A 452 -25.86 -16.74 -11.55
CA PHE A 452 -26.60 -16.44 -12.78
C PHE A 452 -27.38 -17.66 -13.32
N GLU A 453 -26.86 -18.88 -13.16
CA GLU A 453 -27.58 -20.10 -13.56
C GLU A 453 -28.85 -20.36 -12.72
N THR A 454 -28.91 -19.86 -11.48
CA THR A 454 -30.05 -20.10 -10.58
C THR A 454 -31.17 -19.07 -10.69
N VAL A 455 -30.94 -17.97 -11.42
CA VAL A 455 -31.91 -16.87 -11.62
C VAL A 455 -32.69 -17.00 -12.93
N ASN A 456 -32.31 -17.94 -13.79
CA ASN A 456 -33.09 -18.38 -14.95
C ASN A 456 -33.78 -19.71 -14.64
#